data_AF-A0A0B6Z6R1-F1
#
_entry.id   AF-A0A0B6Z6R1-F1
#
_cell.length_a   1.000
_cell.length_b   1.000
_cell.length_c   1.000
_cell.angle_alpha   90.00
_cell.angle_beta   90.00
_cell.angle_gamma   90.00
#
_symmetry.space_group_name_H-M   'P 1'
#
loop_
_entity.id
_entity.type
_entity.pdbx_description
1 polymer ?
#
loop_
_entity_poly.entity_id
_entity_poly.type
_entity_poly.pdbx_seq_one_letter_code
_entity_poly.pdbx_strand_id
1 'polypeptide(L)'
;SITNDDDWTIHKQLDEADELLETENLEMALEKYNIILNNTSLSPRAHYGKGQTLDKLGFKYMSNENLEQAIDFLAKVLLLPNVPDELCKLSGRKLADRQQFRGWGGQAVKTFKTLIQRFPEDLLLQNELGVSYLMIGRNDRAKDVFREVLDKDTANGFAKAHLGFILKTQDNDLERAVVLLSEGIQSGVPGTVDGRFYLHLGDSLLRLGRETEARQYFKEGEEKGLFLSAWQRSLYNVDRLTGRPWWSPEQTQYGEYLKLLQDNWKIIRDEGLAQLNAKTGQFVPEDENLRDTGDWKQFTLYQQGRKKTENCAKVPETCKLIDQIPDAKGCKRGQVKFSVMSPGIHVWPHVGPTNCRIRAHLGLVVPEGPVIRVMKETRTWRE
;
A
#
# COMPACT_ATOMS: atom_id res chain seq x y z
N SER A 1 27.08 -3.84 -21.96
CA SER A 1 26.92 -5.20 -22.52
C SER A 1 26.38 -6.11 -21.42
N ILE A 2 25.50 -7.05 -21.76
CA ILE A 2 25.03 -8.11 -20.84
C ILE A 2 25.77 -9.44 -21.02
N THR A 3 26.68 -9.51 -21.98
CA THR A 3 27.43 -10.73 -22.35
C THR A 3 28.90 -10.53 -21.98
N ASN A 4 29.48 -11.47 -21.23
CA ASN A 4 30.92 -11.51 -20.93
C ASN A 4 31.68 -12.33 -21.99
N ASP A 5 33.01 -12.41 -21.86
CA ASP A 5 33.85 -13.10 -22.85
C ASP A 5 33.51 -14.60 -22.97
N ASP A 6 33.22 -15.27 -21.85
CA ASP A 6 32.84 -16.68 -21.83
C ASP A 6 31.48 -16.90 -22.53
N ASP A 7 30.48 -16.09 -22.20
CA ASP A 7 29.15 -16.13 -22.83
C ASP A 7 29.21 -15.72 -24.31
N TRP A 8 30.18 -14.90 -24.72
CA TRP A 8 30.38 -14.56 -26.11
C TRP A 8 30.76 -15.78 -26.96
N THR A 9 31.46 -16.77 -26.40
CA THR A 9 31.79 -17.99 -27.14
C THR A 9 30.56 -18.83 -27.49
N ILE A 10 29.48 -18.69 -26.73
CA ILE A 10 28.20 -19.39 -26.90
C ILE A 10 27.05 -18.45 -27.30
N HIS A 11 27.34 -17.22 -27.73
CA HIS A 11 26.33 -16.18 -27.95
C HIS A 11 25.19 -16.61 -28.87
N LYS A 12 25.47 -17.36 -29.94
CA LYS A 12 24.42 -17.84 -30.87
C LYS A 12 23.34 -18.67 -30.17
N GLN A 13 23.73 -19.56 -29.26
CA GLN A 13 22.79 -20.38 -28.50
C GLN A 13 22.00 -19.52 -27.50
N LEU A 14 22.66 -18.52 -26.89
CA LEU A 14 22.02 -17.57 -25.98
C LEU A 14 21.03 -16.66 -26.73
N ASP A 15 21.39 -16.16 -27.90
CA ASP A 15 20.55 -15.31 -28.75
C ASP A 15 19.30 -16.07 -29.21
N GLU A 16 19.44 -17.34 -29.62
CA GLU A 16 18.29 -18.21 -29.94
C GLU A 16 17.36 -18.43 -28.74
N ALA A 17 17.92 -18.61 -27.54
CA ALA A 17 17.13 -18.79 -26.32
C ALA A 17 16.45 -17.47 -25.86
N ASP A 18 17.13 -16.34 -26.03
CA ASP A 18 16.58 -15.00 -25.80
C ASP A 18 15.44 -14.69 -26.77
N GLU A 19 15.58 -15.02 -28.06
CA GLU A 19 14.52 -14.86 -29.06
C GLU A 19 13.26 -15.65 -28.68
N LEU A 20 13.42 -16.90 -28.21
CA LEU A 20 12.29 -17.71 -27.72
C LEU A 20 11.62 -17.07 -26.48
N LEU A 21 12.40 -16.46 -25.58
CA LEU A 21 11.86 -15.75 -24.41
C LEU A 21 11.13 -14.46 -24.81
N GLU A 22 11.66 -13.71 -25.78
CA GLU A 22 11.07 -12.47 -26.30
C GLU A 22 9.78 -12.75 -27.08
N THR A 23 9.74 -13.84 -27.84
CA THR A 23 8.55 -14.30 -28.59
C THR A 23 7.53 -15.09 -27.76
N GLU A 24 7.68 -15.09 -26.42
CA GLU A 24 6.78 -15.78 -25.47
C GLU A 24 6.69 -17.31 -25.66
N ASN A 25 7.67 -17.94 -26.30
CA ASN A 25 7.80 -19.38 -26.42
C ASN A 25 8.55 -19.97 -25.21
N LEU A 26 7.94 -19.81 -24.03
CA LEU A 26 8.59 -19.94 -22.73
C LEU A 26 9.08 -21.36 -22.42
N GLU A 27 8.32 -22.39 -22.81
CA GLU A 27 8.68 -23.79 -22.55
C GLU A 27 9.91 -24.20 -23.36
N MET A 28 9.99 -23.79 -24.63
CA MET A 28 11.16 -24.01 -25.48
C MET A 28 12.36 -23.17 -24.99
N ALA A 29 12.14 -21.91 -24.59
CA ALA A 29 13.20 -21.09 -24.01
C ALA A 29 13.80 -21.76 -22.76
N LEU A 30 12.95 -22.28 -21.87
CA LEU A 30 13.39 -22.98 -20.67
C LEU A 30 14.21 -24.23 -21.00
N GLU A 31 13.77 -25.02 -21.98
CA GLU A 31 14.52 -26.19 -22.46
C GLU A 31 15.89 -25.80 -23.02
N LYS A 32 15.95 -24.74 -23.85
CA LYS A 32 17.22 -24.24 -24.39
C LYS A 32 18.16 -23.76 -23.29
N TYR A 33 17.67 -22.99 -22.33
CA TYR A 33 18.49 -22.58 -21.19
C TYR A 33 18.97 -23.77 -20.35
N ASN A 34 18.15 -24.81 -20.18
CA ASN A 34 18.59 -26.04 -19.51
C ASN A 34 19.76 -26.72 -20.25
N ILE A 35 19.66 -26.83 -21.58
CA ILE A 35 20.73 -27.40 -22.41
C ILE A 35 22.02 -26.57 -22.30
N ILE A 36 21.91 -25.24 -22.40
CA ILE A 36 23.06 -24.33 -22.29
C ILE A 36 23.72 -24.46 -20.92
N LEU A 37 22.94 -24.49 -19.84
CA LEU A 37 23.46 -24.59 -18.47
C LEU A 37 24.03 -25.97 -18.12
N ASN A 38 23.59 -27.03 -18.78
CA ASN A 38 24.22 -28.35 -18.64
C ASN A 38 25.65 -28.38 -19.21
N ASN A 39 25.89 -27.65 -20.30
CA ASN A 39 27.21 -27.58 -20.95
C ASN A 39 28.09 -26.45 -20.38
N THR A 40 27.47 -25.35 -19.94
CA THR A 40 28.11 -24.09 -19.55
C THR A 40 27.50 -23.60 -18.25
N SER A 41 27.75 -24.34 -17.17
CA SER A 41 27.11 -24.15 -15.86
C SER A 41 27.48 -22.84 -15.15
N LEU A 42 28.43 -22.07 -15.66
CA LEU A 42 28.84 -20.78 -15.10
C LEU A 42 28.37 -19.57 -15.92
N SER A 43 27.58 -19.77 -17.00
CA SER A 43 27.09 -18.69 -17.87
C SER A 43 26.14 -17.75 -17.12
N PRO A 44 26.52 -16.47 -16.87
CA PRO A 44 25.62 -15.51 -16.24
C PRO A 44 24.40 -15.18 -17.09
N ARG A 45 24.56 -15.01 -18.41
CA ARG A 45 23.45 -14.70 -19.33
C ARG A 45 22.43 -15.83 -19.37
N ALA A 46 22.87 -17.10 -19.40
CA ALA A 46 21.95 -18.23 -19.36
C ALA A 46 21.21 -18.35 -18.01
N HIS A 47 21.86 -18.08 -16.88
CA HIS A 47 21.19 -18.05 -15.57
C HIS A 47 20.12 -16.97 -15.51
N TYR A 48 20.45 -15.77 -16.00
CA TYR A 48 19.52 -14.65 -16.06
C TYR A 48 18.32 -14.96 -16.96
N GLY A 49 18.57 -15.42 -18.20
CA GLY A 49 17.53 -15.79 -19.16
C GLY A 49 16.61 -16.86 -18.60
N LYS A 50 17.15 -17.94 -18.02
CA LYS A 50 16.36 -18.97 -17.34
C LYS A 50 15.51 -18.41 -16.19
N GLY A 51 16.09 -17.53 -15.37
CA GLY A 51 15.38 -16.85 -14.30
C GLY A 51 14.20 -16.02 -14.82
N GLN A 52 14.39 -15.28 -15.92
CA GLN A 52 13.32 -14.52 -16.56
C GLN A 52 12.23 -15.43 -17.17
N THR A 53 12.61 -16.53 -17.80
CA THR A 53 11.65 -17.50 -18.34
C THR A 53 10.79 -18.10 -17.22
N LEU A 54 11.41 -18.54 -16.13
CA LEU A 54 10.71 -19.08 -14.96
C LEU A 54 9.80 -18.03 -14.30
N ASP A 55 10.21 -16.77 -14.27
CA ASP A 55 9.35 -15.67 -13.80
C ASP A 55 8.08 -15.54 -14.64
N LYS A 56 8.23 -15.46 -15.98
CA LYS A 56 7.08 -15.40 -16.89
C LYS A 56 6.18 -16.63 -16.77
N LEU A 57 6.75 -17.84 -16.67
CA LEU A 57 6.01 -19.07 -16.44
C LEU A 57 5.30 -19.09 -15.08
N GLY A 58 5.91 -18.50 -14.05
CA GLY A 58 5.32 -18.34 -12.72
C GLY A 58 4.03 -17.52 -12.77
N PHE A 59 4.00 -16.43 -13.53
CA PHE A 59 2.78 -15.66 -13.75
C PHE A 59 1.78 -16.38 -14.67
N LYS A 60 2.23 -16.95 -15.79
CA LYS A 60 1.37 -17.68 -16.74
C LYS A 60 0.61 -18.83 -16.07
N TYR A 61 1.28 -19.57 -15.19
CA TYR A 61 0.71 -20.73 -14.50
C TYR A 61 0.30 -20.48 -13.05
N MET A 62 0.41 -19.24 -12.56
CA MET A 62 0.16 -18.88 -11.16
C MET A 62 0.94 -19.78 -10.17
N SER A 63 2.19 -20.11 -10.51
CA SER A 63 3.03 -21.07 -9.78
C SER A 63 4.06 -20.35 -8.92
N ASN A 64 3.90 -20.43 -7.60
CA ASN A 64 4.91 -19.96 -6.65
C ASN A 64 6.23 -20.73 -6.77
N GLU A 65 6.17 -22.02 -7.12
CA GLU A 65 7.38 -22.84 -7.31
C GLU A 65 8.24 -22.30 -8.46
N ASN A 66 7.63 -21.95 -9.58
CA ASN A 66 8.35 -21.33 -10.70
C ASN A 66 8.96 -19.98 -10.31
N LEU A 67 8.22 -19.16 -9.54
CA LEU A 67 8.73 -17.88 -9.04
C LEU A 67 9.91 -18.05 -8.07
N GLU A 68 9.88 -19.09 -7.23
CA GLU A 68 10.96 -19.37 -6.29
C GLU A 68 12.21 -19.91 -7.02
N GLN A 69 12.03 -20.76 -8.03
CA GLN A 69 13.13 -21.15 -8.91
C GLN A 69 13.69 -19.94 -9.68
N ALA A 70 12.83 -19.02 -10.15
CA ALA A 70 13.28 -17.79 -10.79
C ALA A 70 14.16 -16.96 -9.85
N ILE A 71 13.74 -16.80 -8.59
CA ILE A 71 14.53 -16.13 -7.54
C ILE A 71 15.90 -16.81 -7.37
N ASP A 72 15.96 -18.14 -7.32
CA ASP A 72 17.22 -18.86 -7.18
C ASP A 72 18.17 -18.64 -8.36
N PHE A 73 17.66 -18.70 -9.59
CA PHE A 73 18.47 -18.46 -10.79
C PHE A 73 18.96 -17.02 -10.89
N LEU A 74 18.11 -16.04 -10.57
CA LEU A 74 18.51 -14.64 -10.52
C LEU A 74 19.57 -14.39 -9.42
N ALA A 75 19.39 -14.97 -8.23
CA ALA A 75 20.37 -14.88 -7.14
C ALA A 75 21.74 -15.46 -7.52
N LYS A 76 21.77 -16.59 -8.25
CA LYS A 76 23.03 -17.16 -8.77
C LYS A 76 23.80 -16.20 -9.65
N VAL A 77 23.13 -15.39 -10.48
CA VAL A 77 23.81 -14.39 -11.34
C VAL A 77 24.68 -13.44 -10.51
N LEU A 78 24.26 -13.06 -9.31
CA LEU A 78 25.02 -12.14 -8.45
C LEU A 78 26.27 -12.79 -7.83
N LEU A 79 26.38 -14.12 -7.88
CA LEU A 79 27.46 -14.91 -7.28
C LEU A 79 28.45 -15.46 -8.32
N LEU A 80 28.10 -15.44 -9.61
CA LEU A 80 28.92 -15.98 -10.69
C LEU A 80 30.16 -15.10 -10.95
N PRO A 81 31.25 -15.68 -11.46
CA PRO A 81 32.43 -14.92 -11.89
C PRO A 81 32.14 -14.11 -13.16
N ASN A 82 32.90 -13.03 -13.38
CA ASN A 82 32.90 -12.25 -14.63
C ASN A 82 31.52 -11.76 -15.10
N VAL A 83 30.59 -11.51 -14.17
CA VAL A 83 29.23 -11.03 -14.52
C VAL A 83 29.31 -9.58 -14.98
N PRO A 84 28.84 -9.24 -16.19
CA PRO A 84 28.81 -7.85 -16.66
C PRO A 84 27.97 -6.96 -15.73
N ASP A 85 28.40 -5.72 -15.52
CA ASP A 85 27.75 -4.81 -14.57
C ASP A 85 26.27 -4.57 -14.87
N GLU A 86 25.92 -4.38 -16.16
CA GLU A 86 24.53 -4.23 -16.58
C GLU A 86 23.70 -5.48 -16.29
N LEU A 87 24.24 -6.67 -16.54
CA LEU A 87 23.55 -7.92 -16.23
C LEU A 87 23.36 -8.11 -14.72
N CYS A 88 24.36 -7.75 -13.92
CA CYS A 88 24.29 -7.79 -12.47
C CYS A 88 23.17 -6.89 -11.94
N LYS A 89 23.08 -5.65 -12.43
CA LYS A 89 22.00 -4.71 -12.08
C LYS A 89 20.62 -5.23 -12.51
N LEU A 90 20.48 -5.69 -13.75
CA LEU A 90 19.21 -6.23 -14.26
C LEU A 90 18.73 -7.42 -13.42
N SER A 91 19.61 -8.39 -13.17
CA SER A 91 19.28 -9.59 -12.39
C SER A 91 18.97 -9.26 -10.94
N GLY A 92 19.77 -8.42 -10.29
CA GLY A 92 19.56 -8.04 -8.89
C GLY A 92 18.29 -7.22 -8.66
N ARG A 93 17.95 -6.29 -9.56
CA ARG A 93 16.69 -5.53 -9.48
C ARG A 93 15.47 -6.45 -9.66
N LYS A 94 15.53 -7.35 -10.65
CA LYS A 94 14.47 -8.35 -10.88
C LYS A 94 14.34 -9.30 -9.69
N LEU A 95 15.44 -9.78 -9.14
CA LEU A 95 15.50 -10.60 -7.94
C LEU A 95 14.80 -9.92 -6.76
N ALA A 96 15.15 -8.67 -6.47
CA ALA A 96 14.57 -7.92 -5.37
C ALA A 96 13.07 -7.68 -5.56
N ASP A 97 12.63 -7.37 -6.78
CA ASP A 97 11.21 -7.25 -7.14
C ASP A 97 10.43 -8.56 -6.87
N ARG A 98 10.97 -9.72 -7.27
CA ARG A 98 10.33 -11.02 -7.00
C ARG A 98 10.35 -11.38 -5.51
N GLN A 99 11.44 -11.09 -4.81
CA GLN A 99 11.51 -11.25 -3.36
C GLN A 99 10.43 -10.40 -2.66
N GLN A 100 10.24 -9.13 -3.06
CA GLN A 100 9.17 -8.29 -2.52
C GLN A 100 7.78 -8.87 -2.81
N PHE A 101 7.54 -9.33 -4.04
CA PHE A 101 6.27 -9.96 -4.43
C PHE A 101 5.94 -11.20 -3.61
N ARG A 102 6.94 -12.03 -3.28
CA ARG A 102 6.78 -13.20 -2.39
C ARG A 102 6.62 -12.84 -0.90
N GLY A 103 6.72 -11.55 -0.55
CA GLY A 103 6.69 -11.07 0.83
C GLY A 103 8.04 -11.19 1.54
N TRP A 104 9.13 -11.49 0.83
CA TRP A 104 10.48 -11.63 1.34
C TRP A 104 11.24 -10.29 1.34
N GLY A 105 10.59 -9.21 1.79
CA GLY A 105 11.15 -7.86 1.73
C GLY A 105 12.49 -7.70 2.45
N GLY A 106 12.74 -8.47 3.51
CA GLY A 106 14.04 -8.50 4.17
C GLY A 106 15.17 -9.04 3.28
N GLN A 107 14.88 -9.98 2.38
CA GLN A 107 15.85 -10.44 1.38
C GLN A 107 16.05 -9.40 0.27
N ALA A 108 14.98 -8.73 -0.18
CA ALA A 108 15.09 -7.66 -1.16
C ALA A 108 16.02 -6.53 -0.69
N VAL A 109 15.91 -6.13 0.59
CA VAL A 109 16.84 -5.17 1.21
C VAL A 109 18.28 -5.67 1.17
N LYS A 110 18.53 -6.96 1.44
CA LYS A 110 19.89 -7.54 1.35
C LYS A 110 20.40 -7.51 -0.08
N THR A 111 19.57 -7.87 -1.06
CA THR A 111 19.90 -7.82 -2.48
C THR A 111 20.32 -6.42 -2.91
N PHE A 112 19.53 -5.39 -2.57
CA PHE A 112 19.90 -4.00 -2.89
C PHE A 112 21.16 -3.53 -2.20
N LYS A 113 21.41 -3.94 -0.94
CA LYS A 113 22.68 -3.64 -0.26
C LYS A 113 23.87 -4.25 -0.99
N THR A 114 23.76 -5.50 -1.44
CA THR A 114 24.81 -6.15 -2.24
C THR A 114 25.05 -5.41 -3.56
N LEU A 115 23.99 -4.97 -4.24
CA LEU A 115 24.13 -4.18 -5.47
C LEU A 115 24.80 -2.84 -5.20
N ILE A 116 24.40 -2.11 -4.15
CA ILE A 116 24.98 -0.80 -3.80
C ILE A 116 26.45 -0.93 -3.36
N GLN A 117 26.85 -2.05 -2.74
CA GLN A 117 28.27 -2.31 -2.45
C GLN A 117 29.12 -2.37 -3.72
N ARG A 118 28.57 -2.93 -4.81
CA ARG A 118 29.24 -2.98 -6.13
C ARG A 118 29.08 -1.68 -6.93
N PHE A 119 27.95 -0.99 -6.77
CA PHE A 119 27.55 0.20 -7.53
C PHE A 119 27.20 1.37 -6.59
N PRO A 120 28.16 1.92 -5.82
CA PRO A 120 27.88 2.91 -4.78
C PRO A 120 27.36 4.25 -5.31
N GLU A 121 27.63 4.57 -6.58
CA GLU A 121 27.20 5.81 -7.24
C GLU A 121 25.86 5.69 -7.97
N ASP A 122 25.26 4.49 -8.01
CA ASP A 122 23.96 4.29 -8.65
C ASP A 122 22.82 4.72 -7.72
N LEU A 123 22.37 5.97 -7.89
CA LEU A 123 21.28 6.55 -7.10
C LEU A 123 19.93 5.87 -7.34
N LEU A 124 19.73 5.20 -8.48
CA LEU A 124 18.50 4.44 -8.73
C LEU A 124 18.43 3.24 -7.77
N LEU A 125 19.53 2.52 -7.59
CA LEU A 125 19.59 1.41 -6.64
C LEU A 125 19.39 1.88 -5.19
N GLN A 126 19.92 3.05 -4.83
CA GLN A 126 19.66 3.65 -3.51
C GLN A 126 18.18 4.00 -3.34
N ASN A 127 17.55 4.60 -4.35
CA ASN A 127 16.11 4.86 -4.35
C ASN A 127 15.27 3.58 -4.16
N GLU A 128 15.61 2.50 -4.87
CA GLU A 128 14.93 1.20 -4.75
C GLU A 128 15.17 0.52 -3.38
N LEU A 129 16.34 0.73 -2.76
CA LEU A 129 16.59 0.34 -1.38
C LEU A 129 15.69 1.11 -0.40
N GLY A 130 15.53 2.42 -0.60
CA GLY A 130 14.63 3.26 0.20
C GLY A 130 13.19 2.75 0.16
N VAL A 131 12.68 2.43 -1.03
CA VAL A 131 11.36 1.81 -1.21
C VAL A 131 11.29 0.44 -0.52
N SER A 132 12.32 -0.38 -0.65
CA SER A 132 12.37 -1.69 0.00
C SER A 132 12.25 -1.59 1.53
N TYR A 133 12.84 -0.57 2.14
CA TYR A 133 12.67 -0.29 3.56
C TYR A 133 11.24 0.15 3.92
N LEU A 134 10.61 1.00 3.10
CA LEU A 134 9.20 1.38 3.28
C LEU A 134 8.27 0.17 3.24
N MET A 135 8.49 -0.75 2.30
CA MET A 135 7.67 -1.95 2.13
C MET A 135 7.72 -2.90 3.33
N ILE A 136 8.79 -2.87 4.13
CA ILE A 136 8.92 -3.64 5.37
C ILE A 136 8.68 -2.80 6.64
N GLY A 137 8.14 -1.59 6.50
CA GLY A 137 7.82 -0.69 7.61
C GLY A 137 9.03 -0.13 8.36
N ARG A 138 10.22 -0.09 7.74
CA ARG A 138 11.45 0.48 8.29
C ARG A 138 11.62 1.93 7.83
N ASN A 139 10.66 2.78 8.21
CA ASN A 139 10.57 4.16 7.73
C ASN A 139 11.81 4.99 8.09
N ASP A 140 12.40 4.82 9.28
CA ASP A 140 13.62 5.52 9.68
C ASP A 140 14.78 5.23 8.72
N ARG A 141 14.96 3.96 8.34
CA ARG A 141 16.01 3.55 7.40
C ARG A 141 15.74 4.06 6.00
N ALA A 142 14.49 4.05 5.55
CA ALA A 142 14.11 4.63 4.26
C ALA A 142 14.44 6.13 4.21
N LYS A 143 14.12 6.84 5.30
CA LYS A 143 14.39 8.27 5.46
C LYS A 143 15.87 8.60 5.32
N ASP A 144 16.73 7.82 5.99
CA ASP A 144 18.18 8.00 5.90
C ASP A 144 18.67 7.80 4.46
N VAL A 145 18.21 6.74 3.79
CA VAL A 145 18.57 6.47 2.38
C VAL A 145 18.15 7.62 1.46
N PHE A 146 16.91 8.12 1.56
CA PHE A 146 16.48 9.22 0.69
C PHE A 146 17.19 10.56 1.01
N ARG A 147 17.61 10.77 2.26
CA ARG A 147 18.47 11.91 2.60
C ARG A 147 19.85 11.79 1.95
N GLU A 148 20.49 10.63 2.06
CA GLU A 148 21.78 10.36 1.41
C GLU A 148 21.71 10.55 -0.12
N VAL A 149 20.61 10.12 -0.75
CA VAL A 149 20.38 10.38 -2.18
C VAL A 149 20.29 11.88 -2.46
N LEU A 150 19.55 12.64 -1.65
CA LEU A 150 19.39 14.09 -1.84
C LEU A 150 20.65 14.89 -1.51
N ASP A 151 21.53 14.39 -0.64
CA ASP A 151 22.84 14.98 -0.37
C ASP A 151 23.75 14.88 -1.61
N LYS A 152 23.58 13.83 -2.43
CA LYS A 152 24.31 13.62 -3.69
C LYS A 152 23.64 14.30 -4.88
N ASP A 153 22.32 14.27 -4.96
CA ASP A 153 21.50 14.85 -6.02
C ASP A 153 20.28 15.57 -5.43
N THR A 154 20.43 16.87 -5.18
CA THR A 154 19.39 17.71 -4.60
C THR A 154 18.18 17.89 -5.52
N ALA A 155 18.27 17.51 -6.80
CA ALA A 155 17.17 17.58 -7.77
C ALA A 155 16.42 16.24 -7.90
N ASN A 156 16.81 15.20 -7.16
CA ASN A 156 16.24 13.87 -7.31
C ASN A 156 14.75 13.81 -6.93
N GLY A 157 13.88 13.92 -7.94
CA GLY A 157 12.43 13.98 -7.74
C GLY A 157 11.84 12.76 -7.06
N PHE A 158 12.38 11.57 -7.32
CA PHE A 158 11.95 10.33 -6.70
C PHE A 158 12.22 10.33 -5.19
N ALA A 159 13.44 10.68 -4.78
CA ALA A 159 13.81 10.78 -3.37
C ALA A 159 13.00 11.89 -2.66
N LYS A 160 12.75 13.04 -3.31
CA LYS A 160 11.89 14.10 -2.75
C LYS A 160 10.48 13.62 -2.46
N ALA A 161 9.83 12.95 -3.43
CA ALA A 161 8.47 12.46 -3.26
C ALA A 161 8.36 11.47 -2.08
N HIS A 162 9.31 10.53 -1.98
CA HIS A 162 9.31 9.52 -0.91
C HIS A 162 9.70 10.11 0.45
N LEU A 163 10.70 11.01 0.51
CA LEU A 163 11.05 11.68 1.75
C LEU A 163 9.91 12.56 2.24
N GLY A 164 9.26 13.34 1.36
CA GLY A 164 8.09 14.13 1.69
C GLY A 164 6.92 13.29 2.23
N PHE A 165 6.70 12.10 1.65
CA PHE A 165 5.74 11.13 2.17
C PHE A 165 6.09 10.67 3.60
N ILE A 166 7.36 10.37 3.88
CA ILE A 166 7.81 9.98 5.23
C ILE A 166 7.63 11.13 6.22
N LEU A 167 8.05 12.35 5.85
CA LEU A 167 7.90 13.55 6.69
C LEU A 167 6.43 13.77 7.08
N LYS A 168 5.50 13.54 6.15
CA LYS A 168 4.06 13.59 6.45
C LYS A 168 3.63 12.46 7.38
N THR A 169 3.93 11.22 7.01
CA THR A 169 3.32 10.04 7.64
C THR A 169 3.95 9.62 8.96
N GLN A 170 5.17 10.07 9.25
CA GLN A 170 5.90 9.72 10.48
C GLN A 170 6.18 10.94 11.35
N ASP A 171 6.77 11.99 10.76
CA ASP A 171 7.21 13.15 11.54
C ASP A 171 6.09 14.18 11.76
N ASN A 172 5.00 14.08 10.99
CA ASN A 172 3.94 15.10 10.90
C ASN A 172 4.49 16.50 10.55
N ASP A 173 5.62 16.57 9.83
CA ASP A 173 6.25 17.80 9.36
C ASP A 173 5.58 18.24 8.04
N LEU A 174 4.42 18.88 8.19
CA LEU A 174 3.53 19.20 7.08
C LEU A 174 4.15 20.17 6.06
N GLU A 175 4.84 21.21 6.53
CA GLU A 175 5.41 22.24 5.66
C GLU A 175 6.50 21.66 4.76
N ARG A 176 7.45 20.92 5.34
CA ARG A 176 8.51 20.28 4.54
C ARG A 176 7.96 19.17 3.66
N ALA A 177 6.95 18.43 4.13
CA ALA A 177 6.27 17.45 3.29
C ALA A 177 5.64 18.10 2.05
N VAL A 178 4.97 19.26 2.20
CA VAL A 178 4.37 19.97 1.05
C VAL A 178 5.44 20.36 0.03
N VAL A 179 6.57 20.93 0.47
CA VAL A 179 7.66 21.33 -0.42
C VAL A 179 8.19 20.12 -1.20
N LEU A 180 8.62 19.06 -0.49
CA LEU A 180 9.23 17.89 -1.12
C LEU A 180 8.27 17.09 -1.99
N LEU A 181 7.01 16.93 -1.57
CA LEU A 181 6.00 16.25 -2.39
C LEU A 181 5.68 17.05 -3.65
N SER A 182 5.54 18.37 -3.55
CA SER A 182 5.27 19.21 -4.72
C SER A 182 6.42 19.15 -5.72
N GLU A 183 7.67 19.32 -5.27
CA GLU A 183 8.86 19.23 -6.13
C GLU A 183 9.03 17.84 -6.74
N GLY A 184 8.80 16.79 -5.94
CA GLY A 184 8.87 15.40 -6.40
C GLY A 184 7.84 15.11 -7.49
N ILE A 185 6.59 15.53 -7.30
CA ILE A 185 5.52 15.38 -8.31
C ILE A 185 5.85 16.17 -9.58
N GLN A 186 6.26 17.43 -9.44
CA GLN A 186 6.55 18.32 -10.57
C GLN A 186 7.74 17.84 -11.42
N SER A 187 8.66 17.06 -10.85
CA SER A 187 9.78 16.47 -11.60
C SER A 187 9.33 15.54 -12.73
N GLY A 188 8.13 14.94 -12.64
CA GLY A 188 7.58 14.05 -13.66
C GLY A 188 8.37 12.75 -13.90
N VAL A 189 9.39 12.43 -13.08
CA VAL A 189 10.19 11.21 -13.25
C VAL A 189 9.34 9.96 -12.96
N PRO A 190 9.60 8.82 -13.63
CA PRO A 190 8.86 7.59 -13.36
C PRO A 190 8.85 7.23 -11.88
N GLY A 191 7.65 6.96 -11.36
CA GLY A 191 7.43 6.65 -9.94
C GLY A 191 7.05 7.85 -9.06
N THR A 192 7.01 9.10 -9.55
CA THR A 192 6.51 10.26 -8.77
C THR A 192 5.06 10.64 -9.08
N VAL A 193 4.52 10.19 -10.23
CA VAL A 193 3.10 10.30 -10.55
C VAL A 193 2.36 9.14 -9.90
N ASP A 194 2.13 9.25 -8.59
CA ASP A 194 1.52 8.21 -7.75
C ASP A 194 0.43 8.79 -6.85
N GLY A 195 -0.73 8.12 -6.78
CA GLY A 195 -1.88 8.59 -6.01
C GLY A 195 -1.59 8.80 -4.52
N ARG A 196 -0.61 8.09 -3.94
CA ARG A 196 -0.18 8.28 -2.55
C ARG A 196 0.40 9.69 -2.35
N PHE A 197 1.25 10.15 -3.25
CA PHE A 197 1.89 11.46 -3.11
C PHE A 197 0.89 12.60 -3.26
N TYR A 198 0.02 12.52 -4.27
CA TYR A 198 -1.07 13.49 -4.46
C TYR A 198 -2.02 13.52 -3.26
N LEU A 199 -2.38 12.36 -2.73
CA LEU A 199 -3.28 12.26 -1.57
C LEU A 199 -2.66 12.91 -0.34
N HIS A 200 -1.40 12.59 -0.02
CA HIS A 200 -0.72 13.10 1.16
C HIS A 200 -0.33 14.57 1.03
N LEU A 201 0.01 15.05 -0.17
CA LEU A 201 0.24 16.47 -0.45
C LEU A 201 -1.03 17.29 -0.21
N GLY A 202 -2.13 16.89 -0.83
CA GLY A 202 -3.40 17.58 -0.64
C GLY A 202 -3.89 17.52 0.81
N ASP A 203 -3.74 16.39 1.50
CA ASP A 203 -4.03 16.29 2.95
C ASP A 203 -3.13 17.22 3.78
N SER A 204 -1.84 17.37 3.44
CA SER A 204 -0.95 18.31 4.14
C SER A 204 -1.39 19.75 3.93
N LEU A 205 -1.73 20.12 2.69
CA LEU A 205 -2.22 21.44 2.35
C LEU A 205 -3.54 21.75 3.07
N LEU A 206 -4.47 20.80 3.17
CA LEU A 206 -5.72 20.97 3.93
C LEU A 206 -5.46 21.27 5.41
N ARG A 207 -4.55 20.51 6.04
CA ARG A 207 -4.19 20.70 7.46
C ARG A 207 -3.46 22.02 7.73
N LEU A 208 -2.79 22.57 6.71
CA LEU A 208 -2.17 23.89 6.74
C LEU A 208 -3.14 25.03 6.36
N GLY A 209 -4.42 24.74 6.13
CA GLY A 209 -5.42 25.75 5.73
C GLY A 209 -5.33 26.19 4.27
N ARG A 210 -4.49 25.56 3.45
CA ARG A 210 -4.26 25.86 2.03
C ARG A 210 -5.25 25.11 1.13
N GLU A 211 -6.55 25.32 1.35
CA GLU A 211 -7.60 24.51 0.71
C GLU A 211 -7.62 24.64 -0.81
N THR A 212 -7.49 25.86 -1.36
CA THR A 212 -7.51 26.08 -2.82
C THR A 212 -6.42 25.25 -3.53
N GLU A 213 -5.21 25.23 -2.98
CA GLU A 213 -4.10 24.46 -3.53
C GLU A 213 -4.33 22.96 -3.38
N ALA A 214 -4.84 22.51 -2.23
CA ALA A 214 -5.20 21.10 -2.04
C ALA A 214 -6.20 20.61 -3.10
N ARG A 215 -7.22 21.43 -3.39
CA ARG A 215 -8.24 21.12 -4.41
C ARG A 215 -7.66 21.04 -5.82
N GLN A 216 -6.67 21.87 -6.13
CA GLN A 216 -5.98 21.82 -7.41
C GLN A 216 -5.25 20.48 -7.59
N TYR A 217 -4.47 20.04 -6.60
CA TYR A 217 -3.78 18.74 -6.67
C TYR A 217 -4.74 17.55 -6.69
N PHE A 218 -5.88 17.62 -5.99
CA PHE A 218 -6.89 16.57 -6.09
C PHE A 218 -7.53 16.47 -7.48
N LYS A 219 -7.76 17.62 -8.13
CA LYS A 219 -8.27 17.66 -9.49
C LYS A 219 -7.24 17.15 -10.49
N GLU A 220 -5.98 17.54 -10.34
CA GLU A 220 -4.89 17.02 -11.16
C GLU A 220 -4.74 15.50 -11.01
N GLY A 221 -4.86 14.97 -9.79
CA GLY A 221 -4.86 13.53 -9.54
C GLY A 221 -6.04 12.80 -10.19
N GLU A 222 -7.22 13.41 -10.25
CA GLU A 222 -8.37 12.90 -11.02
C GLU A 222 -8.09 12.90 -12.52
N GLU A 223 -7.59 14.01 -13.08
CA GLU A 223 -7.26 14.15 -14.51
C GLU A 223 -6.18 13.14 -14.96
N LYS A 224 -5.27 12.75 -14.04
CA LYS A 224 -4.25 11.72 -14.25
C LYS A 224 -4.74 10.29 -14.01
N GLY A 225 -6.00 10.09 -13.63
CA GLY A 225 -6.57 8.77 -13.32
C GLY A 225 -6.06 8.15 -12.02
N LEU A 226 -5.44 8.94 -11.13
CA LEU A 226 -4.97 8.47 -9.82
C LEU A 226 -6.10 8.33 -8.80
N PHE A 227 -7.20 9.07 -9.01
CA PHE A 227 -8.39 9.04 -8.17
C PHE A 227 -9.64 8.78 -9.02
N LEU A 228 -10.67 8.19 -8.40
CA LEU A 228 -11.98 8.03 -9.04
C LEU A 228 -12.66 9.41 -9.29
N SER A 229 -12.38 10.37 -8.41
CA SER A 229 -12.65 11.80 -8.61
C SER A 229 -11.87 12.63 -7.59
N ALA A 230 -11.84 13.96 -7.75
CA ALA A 230 -11.25 14.87 -6.76
C ALA A 230 -11.88 14.73 -5.36
N TRP A 231 -13.10 14.18 -5.25
CA TRP A 231 -13.77 13.90 -3.98
C TRP A 231 -13.55 12.47 -3.48
N GLN A 232 -13.46 11.49 -4.38
CA GLN A 232 -13.30 10.07 -4.07
C GLN A 232 -11.86 9.60 -4.36
N ARG A 233 -10.99 9.79 -3.37
CA ARG A 233 -9.52 9.62 -3.48
C ARG A 233 -8.99 8.36 -2.80
N SER A 234 -9.83 7.34 -2.63
CA SER A 234 -9.37 6.03 -2.17
C SER A 234 -8.41 5.42 -3.20
N LEU A 235 -7.43 4.63 -2.75
CA LEU A 235 -6.37 4.10 -3.64
C LEU A 235 -6.54 2.60 -3.95
N TYR A 236 -7.32 1.87 -3.16
CA TYR A 236 -7.54 0.42 -3.34
C TYR A 236 -8.97 0.15 -3.82
N ASN A 237 -9.21 0.29 -5.12
CA ASN A 237 -10.58 0.35 -5.67
C ASN A 237 -10.97 -0.86 -6.53
N VAL A 238 -12.27 -0.95 -6.80
CA VAL A 238 -12.87 -1.73 -7.89
C VAL A 238 -13.67 -0.75 -8.73
N ASP A 239 -13.28 -0.57 -10.00
CA ASP A 239 -13.74 0.56 -10.83
C ASP A 239 -15.24 0.55 -11.13
N ARG A 240 -15.83 -0.64 -11.27
CA ARG A 240 -17.25 -0.83 -11.59
C ARG A 240 -18.22 -0.49 -10.45
N LEU A 241 -17.73 -0.12 -9.26
CA LEU A 241 -18.59 0.14 -8.11
C LEU A 241 -19.16 1.57 -8.13
N THR A 242 -20.47 1.67 -7.95
CA THR A 242 -21.17 2.96 -7.80
C THR A 242 -20.64 3.71 -6.58
N GLY A 243 -20.16 4.93 -6.76
CA GLY A 243 -19.77 5.86 -5.69
C GLY A 243 -20.88 6.85 -5.36
N ARG A 244 -21.27 6.97 -4.09
CA ARG A 244 -22.18 8.00 -3.59
C ARG A 244 -21.72 8.50 -2.21
N PRO A 245 -21.86 9.80 -1.91
CA PRO A 245 -21.51 10.33 -0.59
C PRO A 245 -22.47 9.82 0.50
N TRP A 246 -23.76 9.72 0.20
CA TRP A 246 -24.79 9.23 1.11
C TRP A 246 -25.63 8.13 0.46
N TRP A 247 -25.94 7.12 1.26
CA TRP A 247 -26.73 5.96 0.84
C TRP A 247 -27.98 5.86 1.71
N SER A 248 -29.14 5.61 1.10
CA SER A 248 -30.35 5.21 1.83
C SER A 248 -30.36 3.69 2.07
N PRO A 249 -31.04 3.18 3.11
CA PRO A 249 -31.11 1.74 3.38
C PRO A 249 -31.52 0.91 2.14
N GLU A 250 -32.47 1.40 1.35
CA GLU A 250 -32.99 0.74 0.14
C GLU A 250 -31.92 0.64 -0.96
N GLN A 251 -31.07 1.67 -1.09
CA GLN A 251 -29.98 1.68 -2.06
C GLN A 251 -28.86 0.69 -1.70
N THR A 252 -28.75 0.31 -0.42
CA THR A 252 -27.69 -0.58 0.05
C THR A 252 -28.05 -2.06 -0.03
N GLN A 253 -29.33 -2.41 -0.19
CA GLN A 253 -29.86 -3.77 -0.03
C GLN A 253 -29.70 -4.37 1.38
N TYR A 254 -29.19 -3.61 2.35
CA TYR A 254 -29.03 -4.04 3.75
C TYR A 254 -30.16 -3.53 4.66
N GLY A 255 -31.28 -3.06 4.10
CA GLY A 255 -32.37 -2.41 4.86
C GLY A 255 -32.86 -3.22 6.06
N GLU A 256 -33.08 -4.51 5.90
CA GLU A 256 -33.53 -5.39 7.00
C GLU A 256 -32.49 -5.50 8.12
N TYR A 257 -31.20 -5.62 7.78
CA TYR A 257 -30.13 -5.66 8.76
C TYR A 257 -29.92 -4.32 9.47
N LEU A 258 -30.05 -3.20 8.75
CA LEU A 258 -30.00 -1.87 9.35
C LEU A 258 -31.18 -1.67 10.31
N LYS A 259 -32.37 -2.13 9.92
CA LYS A 259 -33.56 -2.13 10.79
C LYS A 259 -33.36 -3.00 12.03
N LEU A 260 -32.77 -4.19 11.90
CA LEU A 260 -32.42 -5.05 13.03
C LEU A 260 -31.55 -4.31 14.05
N LEU A 261 -30.53 -3.57 13.59
CA LEU A 261 -29.66 -2.79 14.47
C LEU A 261 -30.41 -1.59 15.10
N GLN A 262 -31.28 -0.93 14.33
CA GLN A 262 -32.13 0.14 14.85
C GLN A 262 -33.11 -0.39 15.90
N ASP A 263 -33.82 -1.48 15.66
CA ASP A 263 -34.81 -2.04 16.60
C ASP A 263 -34.15 -2.48 17.92
N ASN A 264 -32.84 -2.78 17.91
CA ASN A 264 -32.05 -3.22 19.06
C ASN A 264 -31.05 -2.15 19.57
N TRP A 265 -31.19 -0.88 19.16
CA TRP A 265 -30.19 0.16 19.43
C TRP A 265 -29.90 0.38 20.92
N LYS A 266 -30.90 0.21 21.79
CA LYS A 266 -30.76 0.37 23.24
C LYS A 266 -29.86 -0.71 23.85
N ILE A 267 -30.01 -1.96 23.40
CA ILE A 267 -29.15 -3.08 23.83
C ILE A 267 -27.70 -2.79 23.44
N ILE A 268 -27.50 -2.37 22.19
CA ILE A 268 -26.18 -2.02 21.64
C ILE A 268 -25.55 -0.86 22.44
N ARG A 269 -26.34 0.19 22.72
CA ARG A 269 -25.92 1.34 23.53
C ARG A 269 -25.49 0.91 24.93
N ASP A 270 -26.33 0.15 25.64
CA ASP A 270 -26.12 -0.18 27.04
C ASP A 270 -24.87 -1.07 27.21
N GLU A 271 -24.67 -2.04 26.32
CA GLU A 271 -23.44 -2.85 26.27
C GLU A 271 -22.20 -1.99 25.97
N GLY A 272 -22.29 -1.05 25.02
CA GLY A 272 -21.20 -0.12 24.71
C GLY A 272 -20.84 0.82 25.87
N LEU A 273 -21.84 1.38 26.56
CA LEU A 273 -21.65 2.25 27.72
C LEU A 273 -21.03 1.52 28.90
N ALA A 274 -21.39 0.26 29.13
CA ALA A 274 -20.77 -0.56 30.17
C ALA A 274 -19.25 -0.73 29.98
N GLN A 275 -18.76 -0.67 28.73
CA GLN A 275 -17.33 -0.76 28.41
C GLN A 275 -16.60 0.60 28.43
N LEU A 276 -17.32 1.72 28.58
CA LEU A 276 -16.74 3.07 28.62
C LEU A 276 -16.11 3.41 29.98
N ASN A 277 -16.37 2.61 31.02
CA ASN A 277 -15.86 2.84 32.38
C ASN A 277 -14.32 2.88 32.41
N ALA A 278 -13.76 3.98 32.93
CA ALA A 278 -12.33 4.22 33.01
C ALA A 278 -11.53 3.15 33.80
N LYS A 279 -12.18 2.39 34.70
CA LYS A 279 -11.54 1.33 35.49
C LYS A 279 -11.44 -0.02 34.75
N THR A 280 -12.28 -0.25 33.75
CA THR A 280 -12.33 -1.50 32.95
C THR A 280 -12.04 -1.26 31.46
N GLY A 281 -11.75 -0.01 31.10
CA GLY A 281 -11.87 0.54 29.76
C GLY A 281 -11.18 -0.26 28.67
N GLN A 282 -11.93 -0.57 27.62
CA GLN A 282 -11.45 -1.27 26.42
C GLN A 282 -11.34 -0.35 25.20
N PHE A 283 -11.77 0.90 25.38
CA PHE A 283 -11.68 1.95 24.38
C PHE A 283 -10.24 2.41 24.25
N VAL A 284 -9.63 2.11 23.11
CA VAL A 284 -8.28 2.56 22.75
C VAL A 284 -8.38 3.87 21.96
N PRO A 285 -7.38 4.76 22.04
CA PRO A 285 -7.30 5.93 21.17
C PRO A 285 -7.36 5.53 19.69
N GLU A 286 -7.92 6.41 18.87
CA GLU A 286 -7.83 6.29 17.42
C GLU A 286 -6.39 6.55 16.94
N ASP A 287 -5.89 5.72 16.02
CA ASP A 287 -4.47 5.60 15.68
C ASP A 287 -4.10 5.99 14.24
N GLU A 288 -5.05 6.44 13.40
CA GLU A 288 -4.79 6.81 11.99
C GLU A 288 -4.33 8.29 11.80
N ASN A 289 -3.96 9.00 12.88
CA ASN A 289 -3.53 10.42 12.84
C ASN A 289 -4.54 11.35 12.13
N LEU A 290 -5.84 11.08 12.33
CA LEU A 290 -6.95 11.82 11.73
C LEU A 290 -7.49 12.93 12.63
N ARG A 291 -7.13 12.88 13.92
CA ARG A 291 -7.58 13.83 14.94
C ARG A 291 -6.86 15.17 14.81
N ASP A 292 -7.63 16.25 14.89
CA ASP A 292 -7.11 17.62 15.04
C ASP A 292 -7.01 17.99 16.53
N THR A 293 -8.14 18.01 17.21
CA THR A 293 -8.27 18.38 18.63
C THR A 293 -9.18 17.38 19.36
N GLY A 294 -9.12 17.31 20.70
CA GLY A 294 -10.06 16.53 21.53
C GLY A 294 -9.69 15.04 21.71
N ASP A 295 -10.63 14.22 22.18
CA ASP A 295 -10.45 12.78 22.43
C ASP A 295 -11.40 11.93 21.56
N TRP A 296 -10.80 11.03 20.78
CA TRP A 296 -11.51 10.01 20.00
C TRP A 296 -11.01 8.62 20.39
N LYS A 297 -11.93 7.77 20.84
CA LYS A 297 -11.65 6.39 21.22
C LYS A 297 -12.53 5.40 20.49
N GLN A 298 -12.04 4.18 20.30
CA GLN A 298 -12.72 3.10 19.61
C GLN A 298 -12.67 1.78 20.39
N PHE A 299 -13.71 0.96 20.25
CA PHE A 299 -13.76 -0.39 20.78
C PHE A 299 -14.21 -1.36 19.68
N THR A 300 -13.24 -2.08 19.11
CA THR A 300 -13.40 -2.87 17.87
C THR A 300 -13.88 -4.30 18.13
N LEU A 301 -14.94 -4.71 17.46
CA LEU A 301 -15.54 -6.04 17.57
C LEU A 301 -15.12 -6.95 16.42
N TYR A 302 -15.08 -6.41 15.19
CA TYR A 302 -14.62 -7.11 13.99
C TYR A 302 -13.64 -6.24 13.22
N GLN A 303 -12.57 -6.83 12.71
CA GLN A 303 -11.58 -6.16 11.88
C GLN A 303 -11.08 -7.12 10.81
N GLN A 304 -11.06 -6.66 9.55
CA GLN A 304 -10.62 -7.48 8.42
C GLN A 304 -11.32 -8.85 8.36
N GLY A 305 -12.62 -8.87 8.62
CA GLY A 305 -13.44 -10.10 8.60
C GLY A 305 -13.19 -11.06 9.77
N ARG A 306 -12.46 -10.64 10.81
CA ARG A 306 -12.13 -11.46 11.98
C ARG A 306 -12.78 -10.91 13.24
N LYS A 307 -13.47 -11.78 13.97
CA LYS A 307 -14.09 -11.48 15.27
C LYS A 307 -13.02 -11.35 16.35
N LYS A 308 -13.07 -10.28 17.13
CA LYS A 308 -12.28 -10.09 18.37
C LYS A 308 -13.04 -10.76 19.51
N THR A 309 -12.78 -12.05 19.73
CA THR A 309 -13.52 -12.90 20.69
C THR A 309 -13.57 -12.29 22.10
N GLU A 310 -12.44 -11.78 22.59
CA GLU A 310 -12.34 -11.12 23.91
C GLU A 310 -13.23 -9.89 24.03
N ASN A 311 -13.33 -9.08 22.97
CA ASN A 311 -14.16 -7.89 22.96
C ASN A 311 -15.64 -8.26 22.85
N CYS A 312 -15.97 -9.22 21.98
CA CYS A 312 -17.34 -9.71 21.83
C CYS A 312 -17.87 -10.43 23.07
N ALA A 313 -17.02 -11.04 23.89
CA ALA A 313 -17.44 -11.62 25.17
C ALA A 313 -17.97 -10.56 26.16
N LYS A 314 -17.60 -9.29 25.98
CA LYS A 314 -18.02 -8.16 26.83
C LYS A 314 -19.28 -7.47 26.32
N VAL A 315 -19.64 -7.71 25.06
CA VAL A 315 -20.85 -7.18 24.39
C VAL A 315 -21.56 -8.30 23.60
N PRO A 316 -21.94 -9.40 24.29
CA PRO A 316 -22.40 -10.62 23.65
C PRO A 316 -23.64 -10.44 22.77
N GLU A 317 -24.60 -9.61 23.19
CA GLU A 317 -25.83 -9.40 22.42
C GLU A 317 -25.56 -8.58 21.16
N THR A 318 -24.72 -7.53 21.25
CA THR A 318 -24.27 -6.76 20.09
C THR A 318 -23.57 -7.67 19.08
N CYS A 319 -22.62 -8.51 19.51
CA CYS A 319 -21.94 -9.40 18.58
C CYS A 319 -22.86 -10.47 17.99
N LYS A 320 -23.88 -10.95 18.72
CA LYS A 320 -24.90 -11.86 18.20
C LYS A 320 -25.76 -11.21 17.11
N LEU A 321 -26.06 -9.92 17.22
CA LEU A 321 -26.74 -9.16 16.15
C LEU A 321 -25.83 -9.01 14.92
N ILE A 322 -24.56 -8.63 15.11
CA ILE A 322 -23.61 -8.48 14.00
C ILE A 322 -23.30 -9.81 13.31
N ASP A 323 -23.28 -10.93 14.03
CA ASP A 323 -23.05 -12.27 13.48
C ASP A 323 -24.14 -12.69 12.46
N GLN A 324 -25.33 -12.09 12.54
CA GLN A 324 -26.42 -12.27 11.58
C GLN A 324 -26.22 -11.50 10.28
N ILE A 325 -25.24 -10.60 10.20
CA ILE A 325 -24.95 -9.76 9.02
C ILE A 325 -23.65 -10.27 8.37
N PRO A 326 -23.71 -11.16 7.35
CA PRO A 326 -22.52 -11.80 6.78
C PRO A 326 -21.47 -10.80 6.28
N ASP A 327 -21.93 -9.72 5.65
CA ASP A 327 -21.04 -8.72 5.08
C ASP A 327 -20.44 -7.80 6.14
N ALA A 328 -21.08 -7.57 7.28
CA ALA A 328 -20.47 -6.81 8.38
C ALA A 328 -19.40 -7.64 9.10
N LYS A 329 -19.72 -8.91 9.43
CA LYS A 329 -18.77 -9.80 10.13
C LYS A 329 -17.61 -10.23 9.24
N GLY A 330 -17.87 -10.42 7.93
CA GLY A 330 -16.94 -10.96 6.94
C GLY A 330 -16.19 -9.90 6.15
N CYS A 331 -16.45 -8.59 6.34
CA CYS A 331 -15.80 -7.54 5.56
C CYS A 331 -14.28 -7.49 5.81
N LYS A 332 -13.50 -8.08 4.90
CA LYS A 332 -12.02 -8.05 4.94
C LYS A 332 -11.42 -6.65 4.83
N ARG A 333 -12.20 -5.68 4.33
CA ARG A 333 -11.82 -4.28 4.17
C ARG A 333 -12.51 -3.35 5.19
N GLY A 334 -13.25 -3.91 6.14
CA GLY A 334 -14.10 -3.18 7.07
C GLY A 334 -13.75 -3.40 8.53
N GLN A 335 -14.48 -2.69 9.37
CA GLN A 335 -14.48 -2.87 10.80
C GLN A 335 -15.92 -2.72 11.33
N VAL A 336 -16.20 -3.39 12.43
CA VAL A 336 -17.37 -3.11 13.28
C VAL A 336 -16.82 -2.68 14.63
N LYS A 337 -17.15 -1.47 15.07
CA LYS A 337 -16.60 -0.87 16.29
C LYS A 337 -17.56 0.12 16.93
N PHE A 338 -17.53 0.22 18.25
CA PHE A 338 -18.03 1.39 18.94
C PHE A 338 -17.03 2.53 18.78
N SER A 339 -17.54 3.76 18.67
CA SER A 339 -16.75 4.97 18.50
C SER A 339 -17.29 6.04 19.43
N VAL A 340 -16.44 6.59 20.28
CA VAL A 340 -16.79 7.64 21.24
C VAL A 340 -15.92 8.85 21.00
N MET A 341 -16.57 10.00 20.87
CA MET A 341 -15.94 11.29 20.63
C MET A 341 -16.40 12.27 21.71
N SER A 342 -15.45 12.88 22.41
CA SER A 342 -15.75 13.85 23.49
C SER A 342 -15.97 15.26 22.93
N PRO A 343 -16.70 16.15 23.65
CA PRO A 343 -16.85 17.54 23.25
C PRO A 343 -15.51 18.24 22.94
N GLY A 344 -15.49 19.12 21.94
CA GLY A 344 -14.28 19.82 21.48
C GLY A 344 -13.42 19.03 20.48
N ILE A 345 -13.88 17.87 20.03
CA ILE A 345 -13.25 17.06 18.99
C ILE A 345 -13.44 17.66 17.60
N HIS A 346 -12.35 17.75 16.83
CA HIS A 346 -12.39 17.98 15.39
C HIS A 346 -11.54 16.89 14.70
N VAL A 347 -12.06 16.36 13.60
CA VAL A 347 -11.37 15.34 12.78
C VAL A 347 -11.10 15.96 11.43
N TRP A 348 -9.85 15.92 10.99
CA TRP A 348 -9.44 16.48 9.71
C TRP A 348 -10.23 15.86 8.55
N PRO A 349 -10.48 16.61 7.46
CA PRO A 349 -11.05 16.04 6.24
C PRO A 349 -10.17 14.89 5.73
N HIS A 350 -10.73 13.69 5.62
CA HIS A 350 -9.99 12.49 5.23
C HIS A 350 -10.82 11.61 4.28
N VAL A 351 -10.18 10.58 3.74
CA VAL A 351 -10.83 9.55 2.91
C VAL A 351 -10.44 8.16 3.41
N GLY A 352 -11.34 7.19 3.23
CA GLY A 352 -11.00 5.79 3.46
C GLY A 352 -10.07 5.24 2.37
N PRO A 353 -9.37 4.13 2.63
CA PRO A 353 -8.41 3.57 1.68
C PRO A 353 -9.04 2.90 0.46
N THR A 354 -10.35 2.58 0.49
CA THR A 354 -11.01 1.75 -0.53
C THR A 354 -12.45 2.17 -0.79
N ASN A 355 -12.91 2.04 -2.05
CA ASN A 355 -14.32 2.18 -2.43
C ASN A 355 -15.16 0.92 -2.19
N CYS A 356 -14.55 -0.19 -1.74
CA CYS A 356 -15.21 -1.49 -1.60
C CYS A 356 -15.97 -1.67 -0.28
N ARG A 357 -16.32 -0.58 0.40
CA ARG A 357 -17.13 -0.61 1.61
C ARG A 357 -17.99 0.65 1.72
N ILE A 358 -19.18 0.47 2.26
CA ILE A 358 -20.00 1.55 2.80
C ILE A 358 -19.91 1.51 4.33
N ARG A 359 -20.06 2.66 4.99
CA ARG A 359 -19.99 2.77 6.45
C ARG A 359 -21.33 3.24 6.98
N ALA A 360 -22.00 2.38 7.73
CA ALA A 360 -23.19 2.74 8.49
C ALA A 360 -22.78 3.28 9.87
N HIS A 361 -23.44 4.34 10.32
CA HIS A 361 -23.33 4.84 11.70
C HIS A 361 -24.71 4.73 12.37
N LEU A 362 -24.78 4.05 13.51
CA LEU A 362 -25.94 4.02 14.39
C LEU A 362 -25.66 4.99 15.55
N GLY A 363 -26.54 5.97 15.76
CA GLY A 363 -26.46 6.85 16.94
C GLY A 363 -26.83 6.07 18.19
N LEU A 364 -26.04 6.22 19.26
CA LEU A 364 -26.26 5.50 20.53
C LEU A 364 -26.50 6.47 21.68
N VAL A 365 -25.62 7.48 21.81
CA VAL A 365 -25.78 8.64 22.69
C VAL A 365 -25.37 9.85 21.88
N VAL A 366 -26.32 10.70 21.51
CA VAL A 366 -26.09 11.82 20.60
C VAL A 366 -26.50 13.13 21.27
N PRO A 367 -25.55 13.90 21.82
CA PRO A 367 -25.86 15.23 22.35
C PRO A 367 -26.23 16.20 21.22
N GLU A 368 -26.71 17.39 21.56
CA GLU A 368 -26.88 18.46 20.59
C GLU A 368 -25.52 18.95 20.05
N GLY A 369 -25.43 19.18 18.73
CA GLY A 369 -24.24 19.78 18.08
C GLY A 369 -23.34 18.89 17.19
N PRO A 370 -23.14 17.58 17.40
CA PRO A 370 -22.20 16.80 16.59
C PRO A 370 -22.71 16.65 15.15
N VAL A 371 -21.82 16.92 14.20
CA VAL A 371 -22.10 16.82 12.76
C VAL A 371 -21.00 16.06 12.03
N ILE A 372 -21.37 15.45 10.90
CA ILE A 372 -20.46 14.84 9.94
C ILE A 372 -20.73 15.41 8.56
N ARG A 373 -19.66 15.82 7.87
CA ARG A 373 -19.73 16.28 6.49
C ARG A 373 -19.15 15.22 5.56
N VAL A 374 -19.93 14.81 4.57
CA VAL A 374 -19.46 13.97 3.46
C VAL A 374 -19.67 14.75 2.18
N MET A 375 -18.56 15.05 1.49
CA MET A 375 -18.55 15.95 0.33
C MET A 375 -19.10 17.34 0.69
N LYS A 376 -20.21 17.76 0.07
CA LYS A 376 -20.86 19.07 0.26
C LYS A 376 -21.99 19.04 1.30
N GLU A 377 -22.39 17.87 1.77
CA GLU A 377 -23.56 17.72 2.63
C GLU A 377 -23.14 17.37 4.06
N THR A 378 -23.73 18.10 5.02
CA THR A 378 -23.51 17.93 6.46
C THR A 378 -24.77 17.34 7.08
N ARG A 379 -24.61 16.28 7.88
CA ARG A 379 -25.70 15.62 8.61
C ARG A 379 -25.34 15.48 10.09
N THR A 380 -26.37 15.25 10.91
CA THR A 380 -26.23 14.88 12.32
C THR A 380 -26.72 13.45 12.54
N TRP A 381 -26.28 12.84 13.64
CA TRP A 381 -26.76 11.52 14.07
C TRP A 381 -28.07 11.66 14.84
N ARG A 382 -28.78 10.54 15.01
CA ARG A 382 -29.97 10.43 15.86
C ARG A 382 -29.89 9.12 16.63
N GLU A 383 -30.33 9.15 17.88
CA GLU A 383 -30.59 7.96 18.70
C GLU A 383 -31.75 7.14 18.15
#